data_AF-A0A1J3CL09-F1
#
_entry.id   AF-A0A1J3CL09-F1
#
_cell.length_a   1.000
_cell.length_b   1.000
_cell.length_c   1.000
_cell.angle_alpha   90.00
_cell.angle_beta   90.00
_cell.angle_gamma   90.00
#
_symmetry.space_group_name_H-M   'P 1'
#
loop_
_entity.id
_entity.type
_entity.pdbx_description
1 polymer ?
#
loop_
_entity_poly.entity_id
_entity_poly.type
_entity_poly.pdbx_seq_one_letter_code
_entity_poly.pdbx_strand_id
1 'polypeptide(L)'
;IIKCKDTINQTVIPIFYEVDPSDVRRQTGTFGEDVESHSDEEKVKKWKEALTKLAAISGEDSQTWRDESKLIKKIVKDISDQLVSTSWDDSEELIGMSSHMDFLQSMMSIEKEDIRMVGI
;
A
#
# COMPACT_ATOMS: atom_id res chain seq x y z
N ILE A 1 2.84 7.06 -13.90
CA ILE A 1 2.83 6.83 -12.44
C ILE A 1 3.16 8.12 -11.69
N ILE A 2 4.42 8.57 -11.63
CA ILE A 2 4.79 9.79 -10.87
C ILE A 2 4.05 11.05 -11.34
N LYS A 3 3.86 11.22 -12.65
CA LYS A 3 3.02 12.30 -13.17
C LYS A 3 1.62 12.29 -12.56
N CYS A 4 0.97 11.13 -12.42
CA CYS A 4 -0.37 11.01 -11.85
C CYS A 4 -0.39 11.30 -10.34
N LYS A 5 0.64 10.85 -9.61
CA LYS A 5 0.85 11.24 -8.21
C LYS A 5 0.91 12.76 -8.07
N ASP A 6 1.65 13.43 -8.94
CA ASP A 6 1.83 14.89 -8.91
C ASP A 6 0.59 15.66 -9.42
N THR A 7 -0.17 15.13 -10.39
CA THR A 7 -1.27 15.88 -11.04
C THR A 7 -2.66 15.61 -10.46
N ILE A 8 -2.93 14.38 -10.03
CA ILE A 8 -4.25 13.95 -9.55
C ILE A 8 -4.17 13.33 -8.16
N ASN A 9 -3.07 13.57 -7.45
CA ASN A 9 -2.84 13.12 -6.07
C ASN A 9 -2.99 11.59 -5.89
N GLN A 10 -2.70 10.81 -6.93
CA GLN A 10 -2.80 9.36 -6.87
C GLN A 10 -1.84 8.78 -5.83
N THR A 11 -2.35 7.92 -4.94
CA THR A 11 -1.52 7.17 -3.99
C THR A 11 -0.62 6.18 -4.74
N VAL A 12 0.66 6.18 -4.37
CA VAL A 12 1.69 5.30 -4.95
C VAL A 12 2.48 4.73 -3.78
N ILE A 13 2.58 3.40 -3.73
CA ILE A 13 3.37 2.64 -2.75
C ILE A 13 4.44 1.88 -3.53
N PRO A 14 5.72 2.30 -3.50
CA PRO A 14 6.79 1.56 -4.15
C PRO A 14 7.12 0.28 -3.39
N ILE A 15 7.44 -0.79 -4.14
CA ILE A 15 7.95 -2.05 -3.62
C ILE A 15 9.30 -2.27 -4.30
N PHE A 16 10.38 -2.30 -3.52
CA PHE A 16 11.73 -2.58 -3.98
C PHE A 16 11.99 -4.07 -3.79
N TYR A 17 11.90 -4.82 -4.88
CA TYR A 17 12.06 -6.27 -4.85
C TYR A 17 13.47 -6.65 -5.28
N GLU A 18 14.24 -7.21 -4.36
CA GLU A 18 15.63 -7.65 -4.58
C GLU A 18 16.55 -6.55 -5.14
N VAL A 19 16.23 -5.30 -4.87
CA VAL A 19 16.99 -4.12 -5.30
C VAL A 19 17.12 -3.15 -4.14
N ASP A 20 18.31 -2.58 -3.94
CA ASP A 20 18.51 -1.55 -2.93
C ASP A 20 17.77 -0.26 -3.36
N PRO A 21 16.85 0.28 -2.55
CA PRO A 21 16.16 1.53 -2.83
C PRO A 21 17.11 2.70 -3.12
N SER A 22 18.31 2.68 -2.53
CA SER A 22 19.37 3.68 -2.74
C SER A 22 19.92 3.65 -4.16
N ASP A 23 20.09 2.45 -4.73
CA ASP A 23 20.53 2.26 -6.11
C ASP A 23 19.46 2.72 -7.09
N VAL A 24 18.18 2.46 -6.78
CA VAL A 24 17.06 3.01 -7.57
C VAL A 24 17.01 4.54 -7.48
N ARG A 25 17.19 5.10 -6.28
CA ARG A 25 17.11 6.56 -6.04
C ARG A 25 18.23 7.33 -6.70
N ARG A 26 19.45 6.81 -6.66
CA ARG A 26 20.65 7.48 -7.19
C ARG A 26 21.02 6.99 -8.59
N GLN A 27 20.35 5.97 -9.10
CA GLN A 27 20.69 5.27 -10.33
C GLN A 27 22.18 4.86 -10.30
N THR A 28 22.56 4.12 -9.26
CA THR A 28 23.92 3.59 -9.06
C THR A 28 23.97 2.07 -9.20
N GLY A 29 25.18 1.52 -9.26
CA GLY A 29 25.39 0.09 -9.44
C GLY A 29 24.87 -0.40 -10.79
N THR A 30 24.55 -1.70 -10.84
CA THR A 30 24.01 -2.35 -12.05
C THR A 30 22.70 -1.73 -12.51
N PHE A 31 21.85 -1.31 -11.58
CA PHE A 31 20.58 -0.64 -11.90
C PHE A 31 20.81 0.68 -12.67
N GLY A 32 21.80 1.47 -12.24
CA GLY A 32 22.19 2.71 -12.92
C GLY A 32 22.75 2.46 -14.33
N GLU A 33 23.60 1.46 -14.46
CA GLU A 33 24.20 1.06 -15.75
C GLU A 33 23.12 0.63 -16.75
N ASP A 34 22.13 -0.16 -16.31
CA ASP A 34 21.01 -0.59 -17.14
C ASP A 34 20.16 0.60 -17.60
N VAL A 35 19.91 1.58 -16.72
CA VAL A 35 19.18 2.81 -17.06
C VAL A 35 19.94 3.66 -18.09
N GLU A 36 21.26 3.77 -17.96
CA GLU A 36 22.11 4.54 -18.88
C GLU A 36 22.33 3.85 -20.23
N SER A 37 22.27 2.51 -20.27
CA SER A 37 22.49 1.73 -21.50
C SER A 37 21.47 2.02 -22.61
N HIS A 38 20.36 2.70 -22.29
CA HIS A 38 19.34 3.06 -23.25
C HIS A 38 19.79 4.19 -24.18
N SER A 39 19.59 4.01 -25.49
CA SER A 39 20.06 4.94 -26.52
C SER A 39 19.30 6.28 -26.59
N ASP A 40 18.15 6.39 -25.91
CA ASP A 40 17.28 7.56 -25.98
C ASP A 40 17.52 8.48 -24.78
N GLU A 41 18.42 9.44 -24.96
CA GLU A 41 18.86 10.37 -23.90
C GLU A 41 17.70 11.15 -23.26
N GLU A 42 16.69 11.54 -24.04
CA GLU A 42 15.53 12.25 -23.51
C GLU A 42 14.67 11.36 -22.61
N LYS A 43 14.49 10.09 -23.00
CA LYS A 43 13.79 9.12 -22.15
C LYS A 43 14.59 8.81 -20.90
N VAL A 44 15.89 8.59 -21.02
CA VAL A 44 16.79 8.32 -19.89
C VAL A 44 16.69 9.45 -18.86
N LYS A 45 16.73 10.71 -19.30
CA LYS A 45 16.56 11.87 -18.41
C LYS A 45 15.23 11.85 -17.67
N LYS A 46 14.11 11.63 -18.39
CA LYS A 46 12.77 11.56 -17.79
C LYS A 46 12.64 10.38 -16.80
N TRP A 47 13.27 9.25 -17.11
CA TRP A 47 13.29 8.09 -16.23
C TRP A 47 14.09 8.34 -14.96
N LYS A 48 15.29 8.93 -15.06
CA LYS A 48 16.11 9.30 -13.89
C LYS A 48 15.34 10.20 -12.92
N GLU A 49 14.67 11.24 -13.45
CA GLU A 49 13.83 12.13 -12.64
C GLU A 49 12.66 11.38 -11.98
N ALA A 50 11.98 10.51 -12.74
CA ALA A 50 10.85 9.73 -12.23
C ALA A 50 11.28 8.70 -11.18
N LEU A 51 12.39 7.98 -11.38
CA LEU A 51 12.92 6.98 -10.46
C LEU A 51 13.41 7.61 -9.17
N THR A 52 14.09 8.76 -9.25
CA THR A 52 14.51 9.54 -8.08
C THR A 52 13.30 9.95 -7.24
N LYS A 53 12.25 10.47 -7.88
CA LYS A 53 10.99 10.83 -7.19
C LYS A 53 10.29 9.60 -6.60
N LEU A 54 10.24 8.50 -7.35
CA LEU A 54 9.60 7.26 -6.91
C LEU A 54 10.29 6.67 -5.68
N ALA A 55 11.62 6.63 -5.69
CA ALA A 55 12.41 6.09 -4.58
C ALA A 55 12.48 7.00 -3.35
N ALA A 56 12.03 8.25 -3.46
CA ALA A 56 11.83 9.14 -2.32
C ALA A 56 10.51 8.90 -1.58
N ILE A 57 9.59 8.12 -2.16
CA ILE A 57 8.32 7.75 -1.53
C ILE A 57 8.58 6.60 -0.56
N SER A 58 7.97 6.65 0.63
CA SER A 58 8.01 5.53 1.58
C SER A 58 7.40 4.28 0.93
N GLY A 59 8.13 3.17 0.97
CA GLY A 59 7.73 1.89 0.40
C GLY A 59 8.30 0.71 1.16
N GLU A 60 8.09 -0.48 0.61
CA GLU A 60 8.60 -1.73 1.21
C GLU A 60 9.83 -2.23 0.46
N ASP A 61 10.86 -2.63 1.21
CA ASP A 61 12.06 -3.27 0.69
C ASP A 61 11.99 -4.78 1.01
N SER A 62 11.96 -5.62 -0.01
CA SER A 62 11.83 -7.07 0.16
C SER A 62 13.01 -7.68 0.92
N GLN A 63 14.20 -7.08 0.87
CA GLN A 63 15.40 -7.57 1.54
C GLN A 63 15.30 -7.43 3.07
N THR A 64 14.42 -6.56 3.57
CA THR A 64 14.14 -6.43 5.01
C THR A 64 13.24 -7.55 5.55
N TRP A 65 12.62 -8.33 4.66
CA TRP A 65 11.71 -9.42 5.01
C TRP A 65 12.39 -10.78 4.84
N ARG A 66 12.23 -11.66 5.84
CA ARG A 66 12.71 -13.05 5.74
C ARG A 66 11.75 -13.97 4.98
N ASP A 67 10.48 -13.58 4.86
CA ASP A 67 9.40 -14.40 4.33
C ASP A 67 8.52 -13.51 3.46
N GLU A 68 8.58 -13.77 2.15
CA GLU A 68 7.82 -13.03 1.13
C GLU A 68 6.31 -13.11 1.35
N SER A 69 5.82 -14.21 1.90
CA SER A 69 4.39 -14.35 2.18
C SER A 69 3.91 -13.34 3.23
N LYS A 70 4.79 -12.96 4.18
CA LYS A 70 4.49 -11.92 5.18
C LYS A 70 4.54 -10.52 4.57
N LEU A 71 5.50 -10.26 3.69
CA LEU A 71 5.56 -9.02 2.91
C LEU A 71 4.27 -8.84 2.09
N ILE A 72 3.88 -9.86 1.33
CA ILE A 72 2.65 -9.83 0.53
C ILE A 72 1.42 -9.59 1.42
N LYS A 73 1.30 -10.31 2.55
CA LYS A 73 0.19 -10.09 3.49
C LYS A 73 0.14 -8.66 4.00
N LYS A 74 1.30 -8.05 4.30
CA LYS A 74 1.36 -6.64 4.71
C LYS A 74 0.92 -5.71 3.59
N ILE A 75 1.45 -5.89 2.37
CA ILE A 75 1.08 -5.07 1.21
C ILE A 75 -0.43 -5.12 0.96
N VAL A 76 -1.03 -6.32 0.96
CA VAL A 76 -2.47 -6.51 0.76
C VAL A 76 -3.26 -5.79 1.85
N LYS A 77 -2.81 -5.90 3.11
CA LYS A 77 -3.44 -5.21 4.23
C LYS A 77 -3.34 -3.69 4.10
N ASP A 78 -2.16 -3.15 3.82
CA ASP A 78 -1.93 -1.70 3.71
C ASP A 78 -2.79 -1.09 2.58
N ILE A 79 -2.91 -1.78 1.45
CA ILE A 79 -3.79 -1.37 0.34
C ILE A 79 -5.26 -1.44 0.77
N SER A 80 -5.67 -2.52 1.43
CA SER A 80 -7.05 -2.68 1.91
C SER A 80 -7.44 -1.58 2.90
N ASP A 81 -6.58 -1.28 3.87
CA ASP A 81 -6.82 -0.26 4.88
C ASP A 81 -6.93 1.14 4.24
N GLN A 82 -6.09 1.43 3.23
CA GLN A 82 -6.19 2.68 2.46
C GLN A 82 -7.52 2.78 1.68
N LEU A 83 -7.95 1.71 1.03
CA LEU A 83 -9.21 1.70 0.27
C LEU A 83 -10.43 1.85 1.19
N VAL A 84 -10.47 1.13 2.31
CA VAL A 84 -11.57 1.19 3.29
C VAL A 84 -11.66 2.57 3.94
N SER A 85 -10.53 3.20 4.26
CA SER A 85 -10.54 4.58 4.79
C SER A 85 -11.12 5.60 3.82
N THR A 86 -11.03 5.34 2.51
CA THR A 86 -11.58 6.22 1.47
C THR A 86 -13.10 6.06 1.32
N SER A 87 -13.66 4.92 1.74
CA SER A 87 -15.09 4.59 1.57
C SER A 87 -15.97 4.89 2.78
N TRP A 88 -15.43 5.45 3.86
CA TRP A 88 -16.10 5.60 5.16
C TRP A 88 -16.59 7.02 5.46
N ASP A 89 -17.04 7.74 4.44
CA ASP A 89 -17.74 9.04 4.62
C ASP A 89 -19.27 8.88 4.77
N ASP A 90 -19.79 7.64 4.78
CA ASP A 90 -21.23 7.35 4.88
C ASP A 90 -21.71 7.02 6.31
N SER A 91 -20.83 7.06 7.32
CA SER A 91 -21.22 6.71 8.70
C SER A 91 -22.00 7.80 9.43
N GLU A 92 -21.94 9.05 8.96
CA GLU A 92 -22.67 10.18 9.56
C GLU A 92 -24.19 10.08 9.33
N GLU A 93 -24.66 9.28 8.37
CA GLU A 93 -26.10 9.09 8.08
C GLU A 93 -26.72 7.92 8.87
N LEU A 94 -25.91 7.06 9.50
CA LEU A 94 -26.39 5.86 10.19
C LEU A 94 -26.75 6.13 11.65
N ILE A 95 -27.90 6.79 11.86
CA ILE A 95 -28.49 7.01 13.19
C ILE A 95 -29.06 5.69 13.72
N GLY A 96 -28.68 5.30 14.94
CA GLY A 96 -29.25 4.13 15.65
C GLY A 96 -28.53 2.80 15.43
N MET A 97 -27.45 2.77 14.63
CA MET A 97 -26.62 1.57 14.48
C MET A 97 -25.89 1.20 15.76
N SER A 98 -25.46 2.18 16.58
CA SER A 98 -24.77 1.88 17.84
C SER A 98 -25.63 1.04 18.78
N SER A 99 -26.92 1.36 18.94
CA SER A 99 -27.85 0.57 19.77
C SER A 99 -28.09 -0.84 19.23
N HIS A 100 -28.11 -1.01 17.91
CA HIS A 100 -28.20 -2.33 17.29
C HIS A 100 -26.90 -3.13 17.43
N MET A 101 -25.75 -2.46 17.36
CA MET A 101 -24.43 -3.05 17.57
C MET A 101 -24.25 -3.52 19.02
N ASP A 102 -24.65 -2.69 19.99
CA ASP A 102 -24.62 -3.03 21.42
C ASP A 102 -25.55 -4.22 21.72
N PHE A 103 -26.73 -4.25 21.08
CA PHE A 103 -27.66 -5.37 21.17
C PHE A 103 -27.06 -6.66 20.59
N LEU A 104 -26.47 -6.60 19.40
CA LEU A 104 -25.79 -7.75 18.79
C LEU A 104 -24.58 -8.21 19.61
N GLN A 105 -23.77 -7.30 20.12
CA GLN A 105 -22.62 -7.61 20.97
C GLN A 105 -23.05 -8.28 22.28
N SER A 106 -24.13 -7.80 22.91
CA SER A 106 -24.76 -8.41 24.08
C SER A 106 -25.27 -9.83 23.78
N MET A 107 -25.98 -9.99 22.65
CA MET A 107 -26.55 -11.28 22.23
C MET A 107 -25.48 -12.30 21.85
N MET A 108 -24.37 -11.86 21.25
CA MET A 108 -23.24 -12.72 20.90
C MET A 108 -22.41 -13.11 22.13
N SER A 109 -22.37 -12.29 23.19
CA SER A 109 -21.57 -12.49 24.42
C SER A 109 -20.26 -13.25 24.14
N ILE A 110 -19.39 -12.61 23.37
CA ILE A 110 -18.13 -13.13 22.78
C ILE A 110 -17.17 -13.74 23.81
N GLU A 111 -17.41 -13.50 25.10
CA GLU A 111 -16.63 -13.99 26.23
C GLU A 111 -16.89 -15.47 26.63
N LYS A 112 -17.85 -16.16 25.98
CA LYS A 112 -18.15 -17.58 26.28
C LYS A 112 -17.93 -18.46 25.05
N GLU A 113 -17.19 -19.56 25.23
CA GLU A 113 -16.86 -20.60 24.23
C GLU A 113 -18.07 -21.45 23.79
N ASP A 114 -19.24 -20.82 23.57
CA ASP A 114 -20.44 -21.50 23.10
C ASP A 114 -20.77 -21.08 21.67
N ILE A 115 -21.09 -22.05 20.81
CA ILE A 115 -21.41 -21.81 19.39
C ILE A 115 -22.83 -21.24 19.28
N ARG A 116 -22.97 -20.06 18.67
CA ARG A 116 -24.27 -19.43 18.40
C ARG A 116 -24.44 -19.20 16.91
N MET A 117 -25.63 -19.53 16.39
CA MET A 117 -25.99 -19.26 15.01
C MET A 117 -26.82 -17.97 14.93
N VAL A 118 -26.40 -17.07 14.06
CA VAL A 118 -27.14 -15.85 13.72
C VAL A 118 -27.68 -16.03 12.31
N GLY A 119 -29.00 -15.97 12.17
CA GLY A 119 -29.69 -15.96 10.88
C GLY A 119 -29.90 -14.53 10.41
N ILE A 120 -29.77 -14.32 9.09
CA ILE A 120 -30.13 -13.08 8.39
C ILE A 120 -31.57 -13.21 7.90
#